data_AF-A0A848FKB7-F1
#
_entry.id   AF-A0A848FKB7-F1
#
_cell.length_a   1.000
_cell.length_b   1.000
_cell.length_c   1.000
_cell.angle_alpha   90.00
_cell.angle_beta   90.00
_cell.angle_gamma   90.00
#
_symmetry.space_group_name_H-M   'P 1'
#
loop_
_entity.id
_entity.type
_entity.pdbx_description
1 polymer ?
#
loop_
_entity_poly.entity_id
_entity_poly.type
_entity_poly.pdbx_seq_one_letter_code
_entity_poly.pdbx_strand_id
1 'polypeptide(L)'
;MPADPLRPFRTEAKRLIKQLHSDNAAEFMPAVRRLHACGLVRHESLVATVARRRTLSLKHAYELLAREAGAPGWPALLDRDALPAVARLALDGGRHLNRWFATFEEAERERLKDGGVIVQAGHTFGLVEEAAARHLGLNADAPERR
;
A
#
# COMPACT_ATOMS: atom_id res chain seq x y z
N MET A 1 14.23 4.14 23.70
CA MET A 1 14.61 4.29 22.27
C MET A 1 13.33 4.42 21.48
N PRO A 2 13.10 5.52 20.75
CA PRO A 2 11.93 5.56 19.87
C PRO A 2 12.05 4.39 18.88
N ALA A 3 10.98 3.60 18.76
CA ALA A 3 10.94 2.52 17.79
C ALA A 3 11.20 3.13 16.40
N ASP A 4 12.12 2.56 15.62
CA ASP A 4 12.37 2.98 14.24
C ASP A 4 11.03 2.97 13.49
N PRO A 5 10.48 4.14 13.12
CA PRO A 5 9.14 4.23 12.53
C PRO A 5 9.06 3.58 11.16
N LEU A 6 10.21 3.37 10.49
CA LEU A 6 10.30 2.68 9.20
C LEU A 6 10.46 1.17 9.35
N ARG A 7 10.73 0.66 10.56
CA ARG A 7 10.89 -0.78 10.85
C ARG A 7 9.75 -1.64 10.28
N PRO A 8 8.46 -1.32 10.46
CA PRO A 8 7.38 -2.11 9.88
C PRO A 8 7.38 -2.12 8.34
N PHE A 9 7.78 -1.03 7.69
CA PHE A 9 7.85 -0.94 6.23
C PHE A 9 9.11 -1.56 5.64
N ARG A 10 10.15 -1.77 6.44
CA ARG A 10 11.48 -2.19 5.97
C ARG A 10 11.48 -3.56 5.31
N THR A 11 10.72 -4.51 5.84
CA THR A 11 10.63 -5.86 5.28
C THR A 11 9.98 -5.83 3.90
N GLU A 12 8.86 -5.11 3.77
CA GLU A 12 8.14 -5.01 2.51
C GLU A 12 8.93 -4.18 1.48
N ALA A 13 9.57 -3.08 1.89
CA ALA A 13 10.43 -2.29 1.00
C ALA A 13 11.60 -3.12 0.44
N LYS A 14 12.24 -3.95 1.27
CA LYS A 14 13.28 -4.88 0.81
C LYS A 14 12.73 -5.96 -0.13
N ARG A 15 11.56 -6.50 0.17
CA ARG A 15 10.89 -7.48 -0.70
C ARG A 15 10.58 -6.88 -2.07
N LEU A 16 10.08 -5.65 -2.10
CA LEU A 16 9.73 -4.94 -3.31
C LEU A 16 10.97 -4.65 -4.18
N ILE A 17 12.09 -4.25 -3.56
CA ILE A 17 13.37 -4.10 -4.28
C ILE A 17 13.86 -5.43 -4.83
N LYS A 18 13.78 -6.51 -4.05
CA LYS A 18 14.15 -7.84 -4.53
C LYS A 18 13.30 -8.25 -5.75
N GLN A 19 11.99 -8.00 -5.71
CA GLN A 19 11.08 -8.25 -6.82
C GLN A 19 11.44 -7.42 -8.05
N LEU A 20 11.66 -6.11 -7.88
CA LEU A 20 12.04 -5.21 -8.97
C LEU A 20 13.36 -5.63 -9.63
N HIS A 21 14.32 -6.13 -8.86
CA HIS A 21 15.63 -6.52 -9.37
C HIS A 21 15.66 -7.93 -9.97
N SER A 22 14.59 -8.71 -9.82
CA SER A 22 14.48 -10.06 -10.36
C SER A 22 14.59 -10.07 -11.90
N ASP A 23 15.11 -11.18 -12.42
CA ASP A 23 15.13 -11.50 -13.85
C ASP A 23 13.86 -12.20 -14.31
N ASN A 24 13.05 -12.70 -13.36
CA ASN A 24 11.77 -13.31 -13.65
C ASN A 24 10.70 -12.24 -13.87
N ALA A 25 10.14 -12.19 -15.08
CA ALA A 25 9.05 -11.27 -15.43
C ALA A 25 7.82 -11.42 -14.53
N ALA A 26 7.49 -12.64 -14.09
CA ALA A 26 6.38 -12.87 -13.18
C ALA A 26 6.60 -12.21 -11.80
N GLU A 27 7.86 -12.00 -11.40
CA GLU A 27 8.21 -11.39 -10.11
C GLU A 27 8.32 -9.86 -10.19
N PHE A 28 8.96 -9.32 -11.23
CA PHE A 28 9.18 -7.87 -11.31
C PHE A 28 7.98 -7.11 -11.89
N MET A 29 7.19 -7.71 -12.79
CA MET A 29 6.08 -7.01 -13.45
C MET A 29 5.00 -6.51 -12.49
N PRO A 30 4.58 -7.26 -11.45
CA PRO A 30 3.66 -6.75 -10.44
C PRO A 30 4.19 -5.49 -9.73
N ALA A 31 5.47 -5.48 -9.35
CA ALA A 31 6.09 -4.33 -8.69
C ALA A 31 6.21 -3.10 -9.62
N VAL A 32 6.53 -3.31 -10.90
CA VAL A 32 6.56 -2.24 -11.91
C VAL A 32 5.16 -1.66 -12.14
N ARG A 33 4.13 -2.49 -12.19
CA ARG A 33 2.73 -2.03 -12.32
C ARG A 33 2.29 -1.21 -11.10
N ARG A 34 2.66 -1.63 -9.89
CA ARG A 34 2.40 -0.86 -8.65
C ARG A 34 3.02 0.54 -8.70
N LEU A 35 4.28 0.65 -9.14
CA LEU A 35 4.95 1.95 -9.34
C LEU A 35 4.23 2.85 -10.33
N HIS A 36 3.74 2.29 -11.44
CA HIS A 36 3.01 3.03 -12.46
C HIS A 36 1.64 3.50 -11.95
N ALA A 37 0.90 2.63 -11.26
CA ALA A 37 -0.40 2.95 -10.68
C ALA A 37 -0.33 4.09 -9.65
N CYS A 38 0.73 4.16 -8.85
CA CYS A 38 0.95 5.24 -7.88
C CYS A 38 1.52 6.53 -8.49
N GLY A 39 1.67 6.59 -9.82
CA GLY A 39 2.22 7.75 -10.51
C GLY A 39 3.61 8.13 -10.02
N LEU A 40 4.42 7.15 -9.60
CA LEU A 40 5.81 7.37 -9.20
C LEU A 40 6.73 7.63 -10.38
N VAL A 41 6.27 7.22 -11.56
CA VAL A 41 6.98 7.29 -12.84
C VAL A 41 6.14 8.03 -13.87
N ARG A 42 5.45 9.11 -13.46
CA ARG A 42 4.42 9.87 -14.21
C ARG A 42 4.76 10.26 -15.65
N HIS A 43 6.04 10.27 -16.04
CA HIS A 43 6.49 10.65 -17.38
C HIS A 43 7.19 9.52 -18.15
N GLU A 44 7.18 8.32 -17.60
CA GLU A 44 7.84 7.18 -18.21
C GLU A 44 6.85 6.10 -18.60
N SER A 45 7.07 5.52 -19.77
CA SER A 45 6.34 4.33 -20.18
C SER A 45 6.65 3.16 -19.25
N LEU A 46 5.72 2.21 -19.18
CA LEU A 46 5.94 0.94 -18.48
C LEU A 46 7.23 0.26 -18.96
N VAL A 47 7.53 0.31 -20.26
CA VAL A 47 8.73 -0.24 -20.88
C VAL A 47 10.00 0.44 -20.37
N ALA A 48 10.01 1.77 -20.30
CA ALA A 48 11.13 2.53 -19.74
C ALA A 48 11.35 2.19 -18.26
N THR A 49 10.26 2.02 -17.50
CA THR A 49 10.32 1.62 -16.09
C THR A 49 10.92 0.21 -15.93
N VAL A 50 10.54 -0.75 -16.79
CA VAL A 50 11.13 -2.10 -16.81
C VAL A 50 12.63 -2.05 -17.10
N ALA A 51 13.06 -1.20 -18.03
CA ALA A 51 14.46 -1.08 -18.43
C ALA A 51 15.35 -0.57 -17.29
N ARG A 52 14.88 0.40 -16.50
CA ARG A 52 15.64 0.94 -15.36
C ARG A 52 15.28 0.35 -14.00
N ARG A 53 14.44 -0.70 -13.92
CA ARG A 53 13.95 -1.26 -12.64
C ARG A 53 15.07 -1.58 -11.63
N ARG A 54 16.25 -1.97 -12.13
CA ARG A 54 17.45 -2.29 -11.33
C ARG A 54 18.14 -1.05 -10.74
N THR A 55 17.86 0.15 -11.25
CA THR A 55 18.36 1.41 -10.69
C THR A 55 17.44 1.94 -9.58
N LEU A 56 16.28 1.32 -9.36
CA LEU A 56 15.37 1.70 -8.28
C LEU A 56 15.95 1.26 -6.93
N SER A 57 15.85 2.18 -5.98
CA SER A 57 16.43 2.06 -4.63
C SER A 57 15.35 1.92 -3.56
N LEU A 58 15.75 1.54 -2.34
CA LEU A 58 14.86 1.43 -1.17
C LEU A 58 14.00 2.69 -0.95
N LYS A 59 14.53 3.88 -1.26
CA LYS A 59 13.75 5.13 -1.19
C LYS A 59 12.51 5.10 -2.10
N HIS A 60 12.63 4.56 -3.31
CA HIS A 60 11.50 4.42 -4.23
C HIS A 60 10.48 3.40 -3.73
N ALA A 61 10.95 2.33 -3.08
CA ALA A 61 10.06 1.35 -2.46
C ALA A 61 9.30 1.95 -1.28
N TYR A 62 9.95 2.75 -0.42
CA TYR A 62 9.25 3.47 0.64
C TYR A 62 8.27 4.52 0.11
N GLU A 63 8.63 5.23 -0.95
CA GLU A 63 7.75 6.20 -1.59
C GLU A 63 6.50 5.51 -2.17
N LEU A 64 6.66 4.33 -2.76
CA LEU A 64 5.54 3.50 -3.22
C LEU A 64 4.64 3.09 -2.06
N LEU A 65 5.23 2.53 -0.99
CA LEU A 65 4.48 2.09 0.17
C LEU A 65 3.75 3.24 0.85
N ALA A 66 4.35 4.43 0.89
CA ALA A 66 3.69 5.62 1.42
C ALA A 66 2.48 6.01 0.57
N ARG A 67 2.60 6.03 -0.76
CA ARG A 67 1.48 6.40 -1.64
C ARG A 67 0.38 5.35 -1.65
N GLU A 68 0.73 4.07 -1.60
CA GLU A 68 -0.25 2.98 -1.43
C GLU A 68 -0.96 3.07 -0.07
N ALA A 69 -0.27 3.57 0.95
CA ALA A 69 -0.83 3.88 2.26
C ALA A 69 -1.66 5.18 2.27
N GLY A 70 -1.79 5.90 1.16
CA GLY A 70 -2.47 7.20 1.10
C GLY A 70 -1.68 8.37 1.68
N ALA A 71 -0.41 8.17 2.00
CA ALA A 71 0.50 9.22 2.41
C ALA A 71 1.08 9.97 1.20
N PRO A 72 1.39 11.28 1.34
CA PRO A 72 1.93 12.10 0.24
C PRO A 72 3.33 11.66 -0.23
N GLY A 73 4.08 10.96 0.62
CA GLY A 73 5.40 10.42 0.30
C GLY A 73 6.04 9.77 1.52
N TRP A 74 7.21 9.16 1.32
CA TRP A 74 7.89 8.38 2.36
C TRP A 74 8.17 9.13 3.68
N PRO A 75 8.37 10.47 3.74
CA PRO A 75 8.57 11.16 5.02
C PRO A 75 7.37 11.04 5.96
N ALA A 76 6.15 10.91 5.42
CA ALA A 76 4.95 10.69 6.24
C ALA A 76 4.95 9.33 6.94
N LEU A 77 5.77 8.36 6.49
CA LEU A 77 5.95 7.09 7.19
C LEU A 77 6.72 7.24 8.51
N LEU A 78 7.40 8.38 8.74
CA LEU A 78 8.10 8.68 9.99
C LEU A 78 7.15 9.14 11.10
N ASP A 79 5.98 9.66 10.72
CA ASP A 79 4.96 10.17 11.62
C ASP A 79 3.70 9.31 11.52
N ARG A 80 3.53 8.41 12.50
CA ARG A 80 2.42 7.45 12.55
C ARG A 80 1.06 8.14 12.64
N ASP A 81 0.99 9.33 13.21
CA ASP A 81 -0.26 10.07 13.37
C ASP A 81 -0.62 10.88 12.12
N ALA A 82 0.37 11.17 11.26
CA ALA A 82 0.15 11.73 9.93
C ALA A 82 -0.30 10.70 8.89
N LEU A 83 -0.27 9.40 9.23
CA LEU A 83 -0.73 8.34 8.35
C LEU A 83 -2.26 8.16 8.45
N PRO A 84 -2.94 7.92 7.31
CA PRO A 84 -4.33 7.51 7.33
C PRO A 84 -4.57 6.31 8.25
N ALA A 85 -5.72 6.23 8.90
CA ALA A 85 -6.06 5.15 9.83
C ALA A 85 -5.86 3.74 9.22
N VAL A 86 -6.11 3.59 7.92
CA VAL A 86 -5.86 2.35 7.17
C VAL A 86 -4.38 1.99 7.01
N ALA A 87 -3.50 2.98 6.90
CA ALA A 87 -2.06 2.77 6.85
C ALA A 87 -1.50 2.37 8.23
N ARG A 88 -2.07 2.95 9.30
CA ARG A 88 -1.78 2.55 10.69
C ARG A 88 -2.18 1.10 10.96
N LEU A 89 -3.27 0.66 10.34
CA LEU A 89 -3.76 -0.73 10.31
C LEU A 89 -2.79 -1.71 9.65
N ALA A 90 -2.29 -1.34 8.46
CA ALA A 90 -1.27 -2.11 7.74
C ALA A 90 0.01 -2.23 8.59
N LEU A 91 0.33 -1.15 9.30
CA LEU A 91 1.48 -1.03 10.19
C LEU A 91 1.42 -1.88 11.46
N ASP A 92 0.23 -2.16 11.99
CA ASP A 92 0.04 -3.10 13.11
C ASP A 92 0.13 -4.58 12.67
N GLY A 93 0.71 -4.82 11.48
CA GLY A 93 1.06 -6.13 10.97
C GLY A 93 -0.04 -6.76 10.12
N GLY A 94 -0.99 -5.98 9.62
CA GLY A 94 -2.04 -6.46 8.72
C GLY A 94 -2.93 -7.56 9.33
N ARG A 95 -2.84 -7.82 10.64
CA ARG A 95 -3.63 -8.86 11.34
C ARG A 95 -5.13 -8.67 11.23
N HIS A 96 -5.53 -7.49 10.76
CA HIS A 96 -6.90 -7.04 10.62
C HIS A 96 -7.28 -6.71 9.17
N LEU A 97 -6.31 -6.71 8.25
CA LEU A 97 -6.50 -6.43 6.82
C LEU A 97 -6.43 -7.75 6.06
N ASN A 98 -7.60 -8.30 5.72
CA ASN A 98 -7.68 -9.62 5.13
C ASN A 98 -7.21 -9.62 3.66
N ARG A 99 -7.53 -8.56 2.89
CA ARG A 99 -7.21 -8.46 1.45
C ARG A 99 -7.08 -6.99 1.00
N TRP A 100 -6.22 -6.76 0.01
CA TRP A 100 -6.02 -5.47 -0.68
C TRP A 100 -6.44 -5.58 -2.15
N PHE A 101 -7.08 -4.53 -2.65
CA PHE A 101 -7.67 -4.46 -3.99
C PHE A 101 -7.26 -3.17 -4.69
N ALA A 102 -7.12 -3.25 -6.01
CA ALA A 102 -6.77 -2.09 -6.83
C ALA A 102 -7.98 -1.20 -7.12
N THR A 103 -9.20 -1.75 -7.05
CA THR A 103 -10.44 -1.02 -7.31
C THR A 103 -11.47 -1.22 -6.21
N PHE A 104 -12.38 -0.24 -6.08
CA PHE A 104 -13.50 -0.34 -5.15
C PHE A 104 -14.43 -1.50 -5.53
N GLU A 105 -14.63 -1.75 -6.82
CA GLU A 105 -15.50 -2.84 -7.30
C GLU A 105 -14.97 -4.23 -6.93
N GLU A 106 -13.64 -4.42 -6.95
CA GLU A 106 -13.02 -5.65 -6.47
C GLU A 106 -13.21 -5.82 -4.96
N ALA A 107 -13.02 -4.75 -4.20
CA ALA A 107 -13.23 -4.75 -2.76
C ALA A 107 -14.70 -5.00 -2.39
N GLU A 108 -15.64 -4.39 -3.10
CA GLU A 108 -17.08 -4.53 -2.88
C GLU A 108 -17.57 -5.93 -3.19
N ARG A 109 -17.05 -6.55 -4.26
CA ARG A 109 -17.38 -7.94 -4.60
C ARG A 109 -16.97 -8.92 -3.50
N GLU A 110 -15.84 -8.67 -2.85
CA GLU A 110 -15.34 -9.50 -1.77
C GLU A 110 -16.02 -9.19 -0.44
N ARG A 111 -16.32 -7.91 -0.15
CA ARG A 111 -17.17 -7.49 0.97
C ARG A 111 -18.53 -8.17 0.94
N LEU A 112 -19.15 -8.28 -0.23
CA LEU A 112 -20.44 -8.95 -0.40
C LEU A 112 -20.39 -10.46 -0.14
N LYS A 113 -19.22 -11.10 -0.25
CA LYS A 113 -19.04 -12.53 0.01
C LYS A 113 -18.68 -12.83 1.46
N ASP A 114 -17.67 -12.12 1.98
CA ASP A 114 -17.01 -12.45 3.24
C ASP A 114 -17.37 -11.46 4.37
N GLY A 115 -18.10 -10.39 4.07
CA GLY A 115 -18.41 -9.30 5.01
C GLY A 115 -17.22 -8.35 5.24
N GLY A 116 -17.39 -7.41 6.17
CA GLY A 116 -16.34 -6.47 6.58
C GLY A 116 -16.52 -5.04 6.06
N VAL A 117 -15.51 -4.22 6.30
CA VAL A 117 -15.48 -2.79 6.00
C VAL A 117 -14.42 -2.50 4.95
N ILE A 118 -14.82 -1.82 3.87
CA ILE A 118 -13.87 -1.35 2.85
C ILE A 118 -13.29 -0.03 3.31
N VAL A 119 -11.97 0.04 3.27
CA VAL A 119 -11.19 1.20 3.65
C VAL A 119 -10.36 1.63 2.45
N GLN A 120 -10.44 2.90 2.08
CA GLN A 120 -9.63 3.43 0.99
C GLN A 120 -8.28 3.92 1.54
N ALA A 121 -7.19 3.42 0.97
CA ALA A 121 -5.83 3.87 1.24
C ALA A 121 -5.25 4.46 -0.06
N GLY A 122 -5.35 5.77 -0.22
CA GLY A 122 -4.92 6.46 -1.43
C GLY A 122 -5.63 5.90 -2.67
N HIS A 123 -4.90 5.13 -3.48
CA HIS A 123 -5.39 4.50 -4.72
C HIS A 123 -5.81 3.04 -4.57
N THR A 124 -5.71 2.46 -3.38
CA THR A 124 -6.06 1.06 -3.14
C THR A 124 -7.18 0.94 -2.10
N PHE A 125 -7.83 -0.22 -2.07
CA PHE A 125 -8.94 -0.51 -1.17
C PHE A 125 -8.59 -1.75 -0.34
N GLY A 126 -8.66 -1.65 0.98
CA GLY A 126 -8.50 -2.79 1.88
C GLY A 126 -9.85 -3.28 2.39
N LEU A 127 -10.00 -4.60 2.56
CA LEU A 127 -11.12 -5.18 3.30
C LEU A 127 -10.64 -5.52 4.72
N VAL A 128 -11.30 -4.91 5.71
CA VAL A 128 -11.00 -5.03 7.13
C VAL A 128 -12.16 -5.73 7.83
N GLU A 129 -11.88 -6.62 8.77
CA GLU A 129 -12.95 -7.20 9.60
C GLU A 129 -13.66 -6.13 10.42
N GLU A 130 -14.98 -6.26 10.56
CA GLU A 130 -15.82 -5.27 11.25
C GLU A 130 -15.40 -5.05 12.72
N ALA A 131 -14.95 -6.10 13.40
CA ALA A 131 -14.43 -6.01 14.77
C ALA A 131 -13.15 -5.17 14.86
N ALA A 132 -12.27 -5.29 13.86
CA ALA A 132 -11.08 -4.47 13.78
C ALA A 132 -11.41 -3.04 13.36
N ALA A 133 -12.31 -2.84 12.39
CA ALA A 133 -12.78 -1.51 11.98
C ALA A 133 -13.34 -0.72 13.18
N ARG A 134 -14.16 -1.36 14.04
CA ARG A 134 -14.65 -0.74 15.29
C ARG A 134 -13.53 -0.38 16.26
N HIS A 135 -12.54 -1.27 16.44
CA HIS A 135 -11.40 -1.01 17.33
C HIS A 135 -10.59 0.23 16.89
N LEU A 136 -10.66 0.56 15.60
CA LEU A 136 -9.93 1.67 14.99
C LEU A 136 -10.78 2.92 14.80
N GLY A 137 -12.06 2.89 15.20
CA GLY A 137 -13.00 3.98 14.98
C GLY A 137 -13.33 4.23 13.51
N LEU A 138 -13.07 3.26 12.63
CA LEU A 138 -13.43 3.32 11.21
C LEU A 138 -14.89 2.96 11.07
N ASN A 139 -15.69 3.91 10.61
CA ASN A 139 -17.13 3.73 10.47
C ASN A 139 -17.45 3.11 9.10
N ALA A 140 -18.20 2.01 9.10
CA ALA A 140 -18.51 1.22 7.90
C ALA A 140 -19.30 1.98 6.82
N ASP A 141 -19.93 3.10 7.19
CA ASP A 141 -20.85 3.87 6.36
C ASP A 141 -20.27 5.19 5.81
N ALA A 142 -18.98 5.48 6.05
CA ALA A 142 -18.36 6.71 5.57
C ALA A 142 -17.37 6.38 4.44
N PRO A 143 -17.76 6.50 3.15
CA PRO A 143 -16.76 6.63 2.10
C PRO A 143 -16.02 7.94 2.39
N GLU A 144 -14.75 7.86 2.82
CA GLU A 144 -13.88 9.03 2.90
C GLU A 144 -13.65 9.57 1.49
N ARG A 145 -14.64 10.32 0.98
CA ARG A 145 -14.47 11.22 -0.14
C ARG A 145 -13.83 12.48 0.42
N ARG A 146 -12.52 12.63 0.23
CA ARG A 146 -11.91 13.95 0.05
C ARG A 146 -10.68 13.88 -0.84
#